data_AF-A0A7C3CA72-F1
#
_entry.id   AF-A0A7C3CA72-F1
#
_cell.length_a   1.000
_cell.length_b   1.000
_cell.length_c   1.000
_cell.angle_alpha   90.00
_cell.angle_beta   90.00
_cell.angle_gamma   90.00
#
_symmetry.space_group_name_H-M   'P 1'
#
loop_
_entity.id
_entity.type
_entity.pdbx_description
1 polymer ?
#
loop_
_entity_poly.entity_id
_entity_poly.type
_entity_poly.pdbx_seq_one_letter_code
_entity_poly.pdbx_strand_id
1 'polypeptide(L)'
;MKKIILILAFFSLGSCTHTRNENPQNSSIANDSKTTNFKKIPVNYPTVKKGDVVEDYHGTAVQDPYRWLENDNSEATKDWVKAQNKVTFNYLKKIPYRDAIKNRLEKIWNYERFGAPFKEGGKYYFFKNDGLQNQSVLYVQEKLDDEPTLVLDPNKFSEDGTSSLGSISFNKDGNLLAYQVSEGGSDWRTIFIKNLETGKTLREQLKWVKFSGISWFKNGFFYSRYPEPEDGKALSAKNEFHQVFYHKIG
;
A
#
# COMPACT_ATOMS: atom_id res chain seq x y z
N MET A 1 0.69 -39.69 -16.19
CA MET A 1 1.00 -39.77 -14.74
C MET A 1 2.51 -39.78 -14.56
N LYS A 2 3.11 -38.64 -14.28
CA LYS A 2 4.56 -38.49 -14.02
C LYS A 2 4.72 -37.99 -12.60
N LYS A 3 5.37 -38.80 -11.74
CA LYS A 3 5.66 -38.49 -10.34
C LYS A 3 6.80 -37.46 -10.32
N ILE A 4 6.55 -36.29 -9.74
CA ILE A 4 7.58 -35.30 -9.44
C ILE A 4 8.00 -35.52 -7.99
N ILE A 5 9.27 -35.90 -7.81
CA ILE A 5 9.92 -36.06 -6.51
C ILE A 5 10.31 -34.66 -6.01
N LEU A 6 9.74 -34.27 -4.88
CA LEU A 6 10.05 -33.03 -4.17
C LEU A 6 11.32 -33.27 -3.33
N ILE A 7 12.45 -32.69 -3.72
CA ILE A 7 13.68 -32.68 -2.93
C ILE A 7 13.65 -31.43 -2.03
N LEU A 8 13.42 -31.63 -0.74
CA LEU A 8 13.66 -30.60 0.29
C LEU A 8 15.17 -30.50 0.53
N ALA A 9 15.77 -29.35 0.21
CA ALA A 9 17.13 -29.02 0.60
C ALA A 9 17.13 -28.40 2.01
N PHE A 10 17.61 -29.14 3.00
CA PHE A 10 17.94 -28.65 4.33
C PHE A 10 19.30 -27.91 4.27
N PHE A 11 19.31 -26.61 4.51
CA PHE A 11 20.55 -25.85 4.72
C PHE A 11 20.96 -25.95 6.19
N SER A 12 21.98 -26.75 6.49
CA SER A 12 22.68 -26.72 7.77
C SER A 12 23.79 -25.65 7.72
N LEU A 13 23.68 -24.64 8.58
CA LEU A 13 24.75 -23.68 8.82
C LEU A 13 25.82 -24.33 9.70
N GLY A 14 26.89 -24.81 9.09
CA GLY A 14 28.11 -25.19 9.81
C GLY A 14 28.82 -23.94 10.34
N SER A 15 28.97 -23.83 11.65
CA SER A 15 29.82 -22.80 12.27
C SER A 15 31.29 -23.15 12.08
N CYS A 16 32.02 -22.32 11.35
CA CYS A 16 33.48 -22.34 11.34
C CYS A 16 34.00 -21.81 12.68
N THR A 17 34.60 -22.67 13.49
CA THR A 17 35.37 -22.28 14.68
C THR A 17 36.71 -21.72 14.23
N HIS A 18 36.85 -20.40 14.22
CA HIS A 18 38.13 -19.73 14.04
C HIS A 18 38.80 -19.56 15.40
N THR A 19 39.85 -20.36 15.66
CA THR A 19 40.73 -20.21 16.83
C THR A 19 41.51 -18.90 16.73
N ARG A 20 41.18 -17.93 17.58
CA ARG A 20 41.97 -16.70 17.75
C ARG A 20 43.07 -16.92 18.78
N ASN A 21 44.31 -16.72 18.36
CA ASN A 21 45.47 -16.58 19.23
C ASN A 21 45.23 -15.48 20.27
N GLU A 22 45.45 -15.81 21.54
CA GLU A 22 45.48 -14.84 22.64
C GLU A 22 46.74 -13.99 22.53
N ASN A 23 46.56 -12.66 22.46
CA ASN A 23 47.61 -11.69 22.72
C ASN A 23 47.11 -10.78 23.84
N PRO A 24 47.75 -10.72 25.02
CA PRO A 24 47.26 -9.95 26.15
C PRO A 24 47.70 -8.50 25.97
N GLN A 25 46.87 -7.71 25.31
CA GLN A 25 46.90 -6.25 25.44
C GLN A 25 45.56 -5.82 26.04
N ASN A 26 45.65 -5.58 27.33
CA ASN A 26 44.62 -5.12 28.23
C ASN A 26 44.13 -3.74 27.77
N SER A 27 43.08 -3.69 26.95
CA SER A 27 42.30 -2.46 26.73
C SER A 27 40.94 -2.64 27.36
N SER A 28 40.74 -2.00 28.51
CA SER A 28 39.45 -1.88 29.17
C SER A 28 38.44 -1.22 28.23
N ILE A 29 37.64 -2.01 27.53
CA ILE A 29 36.45 -1.51 26.85
C ILE A 29 35.44 -1.23 27.95
N ALA A 30 35.41 0.01 28.42
CA ALA A 30 34.35 0.51 29.26
C ALA A 30 33.03 0.35 28.49
N ASN A 31 32.14 -0.50 29.01
CA ASN A 31 30.73 -0.51 28.62
C ASN A 31 30.09 0.80 29.10
N ASP A 32 30.37 1.90 28.39
CA ASP A 32 29.66 3.16 28.54
C ASP A 32 28.31 3.01 27.82
N SER A 33 27.42 2.22 28.43
CA SER A 33 26.01 2.24 28.08
C SER A 33 25.47 3.59 28.55
N LYS A 34 25.66 4.62 27.74
CA LYS A 34 25.00 5.91 27.92
C LYS A 34 23.50 5.66 27.81
N THR A 35 22.86 5.43 28.95
CA THR A 35 21.41 5.50 29.09
C THR A 35 20.98 6.87 28.58
N THR A 36 20.45 6.92 27.37
CA THR A 36 19.85 8.13 26.81
C THR A 36 18.66 8.50 27.69
N ASN A 37 18.85 9.52 28.53
CA ASN A 37 17.78 10.03 29.38
C ASN A 37 16.79 10.81 28.51
N PHE A 38 15.71 10.13 28.08
CA PHE A 38 14.64 10.77 27.33
C PHE A 38 13.81 11.64 28.27
N LYS A 39 13.78 12.95 28.02
CA LYS A 39 12.90 13.86 28.74
C LYS A 39 11.44 13.43 28.53
N LYS A 40 10.79 12.98 29.59
CA LYS A 40 9.36 12.62 29.56
C LYS A 40 8.55 13.88 29.25
N ILE A 41 7.82 13.85 28.14
CA ILE A 41 6.90 14.92 27.76
C ILE A 41 5.53 14.56 28.36
N PRO A 42 4.96 15.37 29.27
CA PRO A 42 3.63 15.09 29.81
C PRO A 42 2.56 15.18 28.72
N VAL A 43 1.59 14.26 28.77
CA VAL A 43 0.49 14.13 27.81
C VAL A 43 -0.82 14.11 28.57
N ASN A 44 -1.75 14.96 28.14
CA ASN A 44 -3.13 14.96 28.63
C ASN A 44 -4.01 14.35 27.53
N TYR A 45 -4.57 13.17 27.80
CA TYR A 45 -5.45 12.48 26.86
C TYR A 45 -6.86 13.07 26.89
N PRO A 46 -7.59 13.07 25.76
CA PRO A 46 -8.99 13.47 25.77
C PRO A 46 -9.81 12.46 26.60
N THR A 47 -10.79 12.97 27.33
CA THR A 47 -11.77 12.11 28.00
C THR A 47 -12.54 11.32 26.93
N VAL A 48 -12.59 10.00 27.10
CA VAL A 48 -13.33 9.09 26.22
C VAL A 48 -14.54 8.55 26.98
N LYS A 49 -15.72 8.67 26.39
CA LYS A 49 -16.95 8.08 26.94
C LYS A 49 -16.81 6.56 26.94
N LYS A 50 -17.18 5.93 28.06
CA LYS A 50 -17.42 4.49 28.14
C LYS A 50 -18.91 4.23 27.98
N GLY A 51 -19.27 3.36 27.05
CA GLY A 51 -20.59 2.75 26.94
C GLY A 51 -20.73 1.54 27.87
N ASP A 52 -21.87 0.90 27.77
CA ASP A 52 -22.35 -0.20 28.59
C ASP A 52 -22.60 -1.49 27.78
N VAL A 53 -22.13 -1.55 26.53
CA VAL A 53 -22.29 -2.73 25.68
C VAL A 53 -21.58 -3.92 26.31
N VAL A 54 -22.33 -5.01 26.49
CA VAL A 54 -21.84 -6.31 26.96
C VAL A 54 -22.41 -7.38 26.04
N GLU A 55 -21.55 -8.26 25.53
CA GLU A 55 -21.94 -9.39 24.70
C GLU A 55 -21.66 -10.70 25.45
N ASP A 56 -22.52 -11.69 25.27
CA ASP A 56 -22.31 -13.03 25.80
C ASP A 56 -21.65 -13.91 24.73
N TYR A 57 -20.46 -14.42 25.05
CA TYR A 57 -19.75 -15.40 24.23
C TYR A 57 -19.74 -16.73 24.98
N HIS A 58 -20.70 -17.61 24.63
CA HIS A 58 -20.82 -18.96 25.19
C HIS A 58 -20.96 -18.99 26.72
N GLY A 59 -21.78 -18.11 27.28
CA GLY A 59 -22.03 -17.98 28.72
C GLY A 59 -21.03 -17.06 29.45
N THR A 60 -20.09 -16.44 28.72
CA THR A 60 -19.13 -15.47 29.27
C THR A 60 -19.47 -14.06 28.82
N ALA A 61 -19.80 -13.19 29.77
CA ALA A 61 -20.04 -11.78 29.50
C ALA A 61 -18.73 -11.01 29.20
N VAL A 62 -18.66 -10.34 28.05
CA VAL A 62 -17.53 -9.54 27.58
C VAL A 62 -17.98 -8.09 27.39
N GLN A 63 -17.38 -7.16 28.13
CA GLN A 63 -17.70 -5.73 28.03
C GLN A 63 -16.94 -5.07 26.87
N ASP A 64 -17.64 -4.30 26.05
CA ASP A 64 -17.06 -3.45 25.00
C ASP A 64 -17.46 -1.98 25.21
N PRO A 65 -16.82 -1.27 26.15
CA PRO A 65 -17.18 0.09 26.49
C PRO A 65 -16.90 1.09 25.36
N TYR A 66 -16.24 0.69 24.28
CA TYR A 66 -15.86 1.57 23.18
C TYR A 66 -16.52 1.21 21.85
N ARG A 67 -17.52 0.30 21.86
CA ARG A 67 -18.33 -0.09 20.70
C ARG A 67 -18.79 1.09 19.84
N TRP A 68 -19.09 2.23 20.45
CA TRP A 68 -19.53 3.43 19.73
C TRP A 68 -18.48 3.99 18.74
N LEU A 69 -17.19 3.71 18.95
CA LEU A 69 -16.10 4.09 18.04
C LEU A 69 -16.09 3.26 16.74
N GLU A 70 -16.80 2.13 16.69
CA GLU A 70 -16.92 1.31 15.47
C GLU A 70 -17.78 2.00 14.39
N ASN A 71 -18.61 2.98 14.77
CA ASN A 71 -19.33 3.79 13.80
C ASN A 71 -18.46 4.93 13.28
N ASP A 72 -17.74 4.65 12.19
CA ASP A 72 -16.84 5.55 11.46
C ASP A 72 -17.53 6.81 10.90
N ASN A 73 -18.84 6.75 10.67
CA ASN A 73 -19.63 7.85 10.14
C ASN A 73 -20.18 8.81 11.22
N SER A 74 -20.11 8.44 12.50
CA SER A 74 -20.68 9.26 13.59
C SER A 74 -19.86 10.51 13.89
N GLU A 75 -20.52 11.61 14.26
CA GLU A 75 -19.80 12.84 14.64
C GLU A 75 -18.98 12.62 15.92
N ALA A 76 -19.48 11.79 16.85
CA ALA A 76 -18.74 11.44 18.07
C ALA A 76 -17.38 10.80 17.75
N THR A 77 -17.33 9.84 16.81
CA THR A 77 -16.09 9.19 16.39
C THR A 77 -15.16 10.19 15.70
N LYS A 78 -15.71 11.03 14.81
CA LYS A 78 -14.92 12.08 14.13
C LYS A 78 -14.29 13.05 15.13
N ASP A 79 -15.04 13.52 16.12
CA ASP A 79 -14.54 14.43 17.14
C ASP A 79 -13.49 13.78 18.05
N TRP A 80 -13.68 12.50 18.39
CA TRP A 80 -12.68 11.74 19.11
C TRP A 80 -11.37 11.61 18.31
N VAL A 81 -11.44 11.28 17.01
CA VAL A 81 -10.26 11.21 16.14
C VAL A 81 -9.55 12.57 16.06
N LYS A 82 -10.29 13.67 15.88
CA LYS A 82 -9.72 15.04 15.89
C LYS A 82 -9.01 15.34 17.21
N ALA A 83 -9.61 14.97 18.34
CA ALA A 83 -9.04 15.19 19.67
C ALA A 83 -7.77 14.37 19.90
N GLN A 84 -7.74 13.10 19.47
CA GLN A 84 -6.55 12.26 19.53
C GLN A 84 -5.42 12.79 18.64
N ASN A 85 -5.73 13.17 17.40
CA ASN A 85 -4.76 13.79 16.50
C ASN A 85 -4.16 15.06 17.10
N LYS A 86 -4.96 15.91 17.75
CA LYS A 86 -4.47 17.11 18.45
C LYS A 86 -3.45 16.75 19.54
N VAL A 87 -3.72 15.75 20.37
CA VAL A 87 -2.77 15.30 21.40
C VAL A 87 -1.48 14.78 20.77
N THR A 88 -1.59 13.91 19.77
CA THR A 88 -0.46 13.32 19.06
C THR A 88 0.42 14.39 18.41
N PHE A 89 -0.15 15.29 17.60
CA PHE A 89 0.63 16.32 16.92
C PHE A 89 1.23 17.34 17.89
N ASN A 90 0.56 17.66 19.01
CA ASN A 90 1.13 18.50 20.06
C ASN A 90 2.33 17.84 20.76
N TYR A 91 2.29 16.52 20.93
CA TYR A 91 3.44 15.77 21.45
C TYR A 91 4.58 15.75 20.43
N LEU A 92 4.30 15.35 19.19
CA LEU A 92 5.31 15.22 18.14
C LEU A 92 6.01 16.56 17.82
N LYS A 93 5.30 17.70 17.92
CA LYS A 93 5.87 19.05 17.75
C LYS A 93 6.92 19.41 18.80
N LYS A 94 6.94 18.75 19.97
CA LYS A 94 7.91 19.01 21.05
C LYS A 94 9.21 18.24 20.88
N ILE A 95 9.30 17.34 19.90
CA ILE A 95 10.50 16.53 19.65
C ILE A 95 11.49 17.37 18.82
N PRO A 96 12.61 17.83 19.40
CA PRO A 96 13.46 18.87 18.78
C PRO A 96 14.16 18.42 17.49
N TYR A 97 14.32 17.10 17.29
CA TYR A 97 15.00 16.53 16.14
C TYR A 97 14.04 15.93 15.09
N ARG A 98 12.72 16.10 15.23
CA ARG A 98 11.74 15.54 14.29
C ARG A 98 11.96 16.04 12.86
N ASP A 99 12.17 17.35 12.70
CA ASP A 99 12.38 17.96 11.38
C ASP A 99 13.75 17.58 10.80
N ALA A 100 14.77 17.41 11.65
CA ALA A 100 16.07 16.90 11.22
C ALA A 100 15.95 15.47 10.64
N ILE A 101 15.14 14.61 11.26
CA ILE A 101 14.85 13.27 10.75
C ILE A 101 14.07 13.36 9.43
N LYS A 102 13.01 14.16 9.36
CA LYS A 102 12.23 14.36 8.13
C LYS A 102 13.13 14.80 6.97
N ASN A 103 13.94 15.83 7.18
CA ASN A 103 14.84 16.37 6.17
C ASN A 103 15.92 15.35 5.77
N ARG A 104 16.43 14.57 6.72
CA ARG A 104 17.38 13.49 6.41
C ARG A 104 16.74 12.42 5.55
N LEU A 105 15.53 11.98 5.89
CA LEU A 105 14.75 11.01 5.12
C LEU A 105 14.49 11.52 3.71
N GLU A 106 13.98 12.74 3.56
CA GLU A 106 13.74 13.36 2.25
C GLU A 106 15.01 13.41 1.39
N LYS A 107 16.15 13.83 1.97
CA LYS A 107 17.43 13.88 1.28
C LYS A 107 17.92 12.51 0.79
N ILE A 108 17.76 11.45 1.59
CA ILE A 108 18.20 10.10 1.18
C ILE A 108 17.17 9.39 0.29
N TRP A 109 15.94 9.88 0.25
CA TRP A 109 14.87 9.34 -0.58
C TRP A 109 14.85 9.97 -1.98
N ASN A 110 15.32 11.21 -2.10
CA ASN A 110 15.35 11.96 -3.35
C ASN A 110 16.47 11.50 -4.30
N TYR A 111 16.26 10.34 -4.91
CA TYR A 111 17.10 9.80 -5.97
C TYR A 111 16.24 9.06 -6.99
N GLU A 112 16.73 9.02 -8.23
CA GLU A 112 16.03 8.38 -9.33
C GLU A 112 15.93 6.86 -9.11
N ARG A 113 14.73 6.31 -9.33
CA ARG A 113 14.42 4.90 -9.11
C ARG A 113 13.74 4.33 -10.35
N PHE A 114 14.17 3.15 -10.76
CA PHE A 114 13.61 2.40 -11.88
C PHE A 114 13.15 1.03 -11.41
N GLY A 115 11.99 0.60 -11.90
CA GLY A 115 11.56 -0.79 -11.85
C GLY A 115 12.24 -1.60 -12.95
N ALA A 116 12.27 -2.93 -12.77
CA ALA A 116 12.73 -3.81 -13.84
C ALA A 116 11.82 -3.67 -15.07
N PRO A 117 12.37 -3.53 -16.29
CA PRO A 117 11.56 -3.47 -17.49
C PRO A 117 10.88 -4.82 -17.75
N PHE A 118 9.67 -4.77 -18.29
CA PHE A 118 8.90 -5.93 -18.74
C PHE A 118 8.40 -5.70 -20.17
N LYS A 119 8.17 -6.77 -20.92
CA LYS A 119 7.84 -6.70 -22.35
C LYS A 119 6.39 -7.07 -22.59
N GLU A 120 5.64 -6.18 -23.24
CA GLU A 120 4.24 -6.37 -23.60
C GLU A 120 3.98 -5.75 -24.99
N GLY A 121 3.14 -6.38 -25.83
CA GLY A 121 2.83 -5.82 -27.15
C GLY A 121 4.03 -5.54 -28.05
N GLY A 122 5.18 -6.21 -27.82
CA GLY A 122 6.44 -5.96 -28.52
C GLY A 122 7.29 -4.81 -27.97
N LYS A 123 6.80 -4.04 -27.00
CA LYS A 123 7.48 -2.87 -26.40
C LYS A 123 7.97 -3.14 -24.98
N TYR A 124 8.86 -2.30 -24.47
CA TYR A 124 9.36 -2.35 -23.11
C TYR A 124 8.65 -1.32 -22.24
N TYR A 125 8.12 -1.77 -21.12
CA TYR A 125 7.47 -0.94 -20.12
C TYR A 125 8.25 -0.99 -18.82
N PHE A 126 8.28 0.11 -18.09
CA PHE A 126 8.92 0.18 -16.78
C PHE A 126 8.34 1.31 -15.95
N PHE A 127 8.45 1.18 -14.64
CA PHE A 127 8.13 2.24 -13.70
C PHE A 127 9.36 3.08 -13.39
N LYS A 128 9.17 4.39 -13.28
CA LYS A 128 10.21 5.34 -12.90
C LYS A 128 9.69 6.32 -11.85
N ASN A 129 10.56 6.72 -10.94
CA ASN A 129 10.32 7.80 -9.98
C ASN A 129 11.55 8.72 -9.97
N ASP A 130 11.35 10.02 -10.13
CA ASP A 130 12.45 11.01 -10.19
C ASP A 130 13.09 11.33 -8.82
N GLY A 131 12.50 10.83 -7.74
CA GLY A 131 12.99 11.00 -6.38
C GLY A 131 11.85 11.16 -5.38
N LEU A 132 11.05 12.22 -5.55
CA LEU A 132 10.04 12.61 -4.56
C LEU A 132 8.61 12.61 -5.13
N GLN A 133 8.40 12.11 -6.35
CA GLN A 133 7.05 11.82 -6.84
C GLN A 133 6.30 10.89 -5.86
N ASN A 134 5.05 11.23 -5.54
CA ASN A 134 4.19 10.47 -4.64
C ASN A 134 3.99 9.03 -5.13
N GLN A 135 3.80 8.87 -6.44
CA GLN A 135 3.60 7.59 -7.11
C GLN A 135 4.59 7.43 -8.27
N SER A 136 5.05 6.21 -8.50
CA SER A 136 5.90 5.92 -9.67
C SER A 136 5.09 5.98 -10.96
N VAL A 137 5.71 6.46 -12.03
CA VAL A 137 5.10 6.72 -13.33
C VAL A 137 5.45 5.59 -14.30
N LEU A 138 4.48 5.16 -15.11
CA LEU A 138 4.67 4.12 -16.12
C LEU A 138 5.12 4.73 -17.45
N TYR A 139 6.22 4.23 -17.98
CA TYR A 139 6.80 4.61 -19.27
C TYR A 139 6.85 3.44 -20.24
N VAL A 140 7.03 3.75 -21.53
CA VAL A 140 7.25 2.78 -22.61
C VAL A 140 8.43 3.20 -23.49
N GLN A 141 9.16 2.22 -24.01
CA GLN A 141 10.21 2.36 -25.03
C GLN A 141 10.03 1.26 -26.09
N GLU A 142 10.39 1.54 -27.35
CA GLU A 142 10.40 0.52 -28.41
C GLU A 142 11.62 -0.40 -28.28
N LYS A 143 12.78 0.17 -27.95
CA LYS A 143 14.03 -0.52 -27.59
C LYS A 143 14.55 -0.03 -26.25
N LEU A 144 15.35 -0.82 -25.56
CA LEU A 144 15.84 -0.52 -24.21
C LEU A 144 16.65 0.80 -24.12
N ASP A 145 17.27 1.22 -25.21
CA ASP A 145 18.10 2.43 -25.28
C ASP A 145 17.35 3.65 -25.85
N ASP A 146 16.07 3.51 -26.21
CA ASP A 146 15.28 4.62 -26.77
C ASP A 146 14.84 5.61 -25.67
N GLU A 147 14.53 6.85 -26.04
CA GLU A 147 13.95 7.81 -25.09
C GLU A 147 12.55 7.35 -24.62
N PRO A 148 12.29 7.29 -23.31
CA PRO A 148 11.02 6.77 -22.79
C PRO A 148 9.87 7.75 -22.99
N THR A 149 8.72 7.22 -23.38
CA THR A 149 7.46 7.98 -23.52
C THR A 149 6.51 7.66 -22.37
N LEU A 150 5.84 8.70 -21.84
CA LEU A 150 4.87 8.57 -20.76
C LEU A 150 3.64 7.74 -21.19
N VAL A 151 3.29 6.72 -20.42
CA VAL A 151 2.06 5.92 -20.61
C VAL A 151 0.99 6.33 -19.60
N LEU A 152 1.33 6.33 -18.31
CA LEU A 152 0.38 6.56 -17.23
C LEU A 152 1.08 7.21 -16.04
N ASP A 153 0.53 8.33 -15.57
CA ASP A 153 1.03 9.07 -14.42
C ASP A 153 0.00 9.03 -13.27
N PRO A 154 0.21 8.16 -12.26
CA PRO A 154 -0.71 8.06 -11.14
C PRO A 154 -0.76 9.31 -10.24
N ASN A 155 0.24 10.19 -10.32
CA ASN A 155 0.22 11.47 -9.58
C ASN A 155 -0.89 12.41 -10.09
N LYS A 156 -1.51 12.11 -11.23
CA LYS A 156 -2.65 12.85 -11.79
C LYS A 156 -4.01 12.28 -11.36
N PHE A 157 -4.05 11.21 -10.56
CA PHE A 157 -5.30 10.59 -10.12
C PHE A 157 -5.97 11.35 -8.97
N SER A 158 -5.19 12.05 -8.15
CA SER A 158 -5.70 12.97 -7.13
C SER A 158 -4.71 14.13 -6.92
N GLU A 159 -5.22 15.29 -6.49
CA GLU A 159 -4.40 16.47 -6.25
C GLU A 159 -3.38 16.27 -5.12
N ASP A 160 -3.72 15.45 -4.13
CA ASP A 160 -2.91 15.16 -2.95
C ASP A 160 -2.03 13.91 -3.08
N GLY A 161 -2.08 13.20 -4.21
CA GLY A 161 -1.33 11.97 -4.47
C GLY A 161 -1.75 10.74 -3.64
N THR A 162 -2.91 10.79 -2.98
CA THR A 162 -3.46 9.67 -2.19
C THR A 162 -4.13 8.59 -3.04
N SER A 163 -4.44 8.90 -4.30
CA SER A 163 -4.86 7.89 -5.27
C SER A 163 -3.66 7.16 -5.86
N SER A 164 -3.70 5.84 -5.84
CA SER A 164 -2.58 4.98 -6.25
C SER A 164 -2.98 4.01 -7.36
N LEU A 165 -1.98 3.62 -8.15
CA LEU A 165 -2.10 2.59 -9.17
C LEU A 165 -2.05 1.21 -8.51
N GLY A 166 -3.07 0.39 -8.79
CA GLY A 166 -3.10 -1.03 -8.45
C GLY A 166 -2.52 -1.89 -9.58
N SER A 167 -3.18 -3.00 -9.88
CA SER A 167 -2.75 -3.91 -10.95
C SER A 167 -2.91 -3.26 -12.32
N ILE A 168 -2.01 -3.59 -13.24
CA ILE A 168 -2.11 -3.31 -14.67
C ILE A 168 -2.16 -4.61 -15.45
N SER A 169 -2.85 -4.62 -16.59
CA SER A 169 -2.99 -5.79 -17.45
C SER A 169 -3.18 -5.38 -18.90
N PHE A 170 -2.30 -5.87 -19.78
CA PHE A 170 -2.34 -5.60 -21.21
C PHE A 170 -3.18 -6.65 -21.93
N ASN A 171 -3.95 -6.23 -22.93
CA ASN A 171 -4.61 -7.19 -23.81
C ASN A 171 -3.59 -7.91 -24.71
N LYS A 172 -4.00 -9.00 -25.35
CA LYS A 172 -3.11 -9.84 -26.16
C LYS A 172 -2.46 -9.10 -27.33
N ASP A 173 -3.16 -8.12 -27.91
CA ASP A 173 -2.64 -7.33 -29.02
C ASP A 173 -1.72 -6.19 -28.54
N GLY A 174 -1.66 -5.93 -27.23
CA GLY A 174 -0.80 -4.90 -26.64
C GLY A 174 -1.25 -3.45 -26.90
N ASN A 175 -2.47 -3.24 -27.38
CA ASN A 175 -3.01 -1.91 -27.70
C ASN A 175 -4.01 -1.37 -26.66
N LEU A 176 -4.40 -2.19 -25.67
CA LEU A 176 -5.22 -1.79 -24.54
C LEU A 176 -4.52 -2.11 -23.21
N LEU A 177 -4.57 -1.17 -22.29
CA LEU A 177 -4.11 -1.28 -20.90
C LEU A 177 -5.29 -1.14 -19.96
N ALA A 178 -5.67 -2.21 -19.27
CA ALA A 178 -6.57 -2.12 -18.14
C ALA A 178 -5.76 -1.87 -16.85
N TYR A 179 -6.19 -0.93 -16.02
CA TYR A 179 -5.50 -0.58 -14.78
C TYR A 179 -6.49 -0.29 -13.64
N GLN A 180 -6.09 -0.64 -12.43
CA GLN A 180 -6.86 -0.38 -11.22
C GLN A 180 -6.39 0.90 -10.54
N VAL A 181 -7.33 1.69 -10.03
CA VAL A 181 -7.04 2.85 -9.17
C VAL A 181 -7.64 2.62 -7.79
N SER A 182 -6.87 2.91 -6.75
CA SER A 182 -7.28 2.94 -5.35
C SER A 182 -7.33 4.37 -4.86
N GLU A 183 -8.39 4.76 -4.18
CA GLU A 183 -8.53 6.09 -3.59
C GLU A 183 -8.33 6.01 -2.07
N GLY A 184 -7.54 6.92 -1.51
CA GLY A 184 -7.31 7.01 -0.06
C GLY A 184 -6.69 5.77 0.58
N GLY A 185 -6.03 4.90 -0.19
CA GLY A 185 -5.47 3.63 0.28
C GLY A 185 -6.50 2.54 0.60
N SER A 186 -7.76 2.74 0.24
CA SER A 186 -8.82 1.75 0.40
C SER A 186 -8.57 0.53 -0.48
N ASP A 187 -8.91 -0.68 -0.01
CA ASP A 187 -8.87 -1.91 -0.81
C ASP A 187 -9.82 -1.90 -2.01
N TRP A 188 -10.83 -1.01 -2.01
CA TRP A 188 -11.69 -0.81 -3.17
C TRP A 188 -10.89 -0.25 -4.35
N ARG A 189 -11.24 -0.73 -5.54
CA ARG A 189 -10.61 -0.38 -6.81
C ARG A 189 -11.67 0.00 -7.84
N THR A 190 -11.29 0.90 -8.74
CA THR A 190 -11.98 1.15 -10.01
C THR A 190 -11.07 0.72 -11.15
N ILE A 191 -11.57 -0.11 -12.07
CA ILE A 191 -10.84 -0.48 -13.29
C ILE A 191 -11.14 0.55 -14.37
N PHE A 192 -10.08 1.06 -14.99
CA PHE A 192 -10.10 1.90 -16.17
C PHE A 192 -9.41 1.17 -17.33
N ILE A 193 -9.76 1.54 -18.56
CA ILE A 193 -9.14 1.00 -19.78
C ILE A 193 -8.55 2.15 -20.58
N LYS A 194 -7.27 2.05 -20.96
CA LYS A 194 -6.56 3.01 -21.79
C LYS A 194 -6.24 2.38 -23.14
N ASN A 195 -6.59 3.09 -24.21
CA ASN A 195 -6.11 2.78 -25.55
C ASN A 195 -4.69 3.35 -25.70
N LEU A 196 -3.72 2.47 -25.96
CA LEU A 196 -2.30 2.79 -26.00
C LEU A 196 -1.86 3.44 -27.32
N GLU A 197 -2.62 3.26 -28.39
CA GLU A 197 -2.36 3.90 -29.69
C GLU A 197 -2.71 5.39 -29.65
N THR A 198 -3.86 5.72 -29.05
CA THR A 198 -4.38 7.09 -28.96
C THR A 198 -3.97 7.81 -27.67
N GLY A 199 -3.49 7.06 -26.67
CA GLY A 199 -3.22 7.57 -25.33
C GLY A 199 -4.47 7.94 -24.52
N LYS A 200 -5.69 7.64 -25.00
CA LYS A 200 -6.95 8.03 -24.34
C LYS A 200 -7.48 6.93 -23.43
N THR A 201 -7.99 7.31 -22.27
CA THR A 201 -8.79 6.42 -21.41
C THR A 201 -10.21 6.31 -21.98
N LEU A 202 -10.74 5.10 -22.07
CA LEU A 202 -12.12 4.84 -22.46
C LEU A 202 -13.08 5.39 -21.39
N ARG A 203 -14.35 5.60 -21.77
CA ARG A 203 -15.36 6.17 -20.86
C ARG A 203 -15.80 5.18 -19.77
N GLU A 204 -15.72 3.89 -20.06
CA GLU A 204 -16.12 2.82 -19.16
C GLU A 204 -15.28 2.82 -17.89
N GLN A 205 -15.94 2.62 -16.75
CA GLN A 205 -15.30 2.48 -15.45
C GLN A 205 -15.99 1.34 -14.69
N LEU A 206 -15.21 0.39 -14.18
CA LEU A 206 -15.75 -0.75 -13.44
C LEU A 206 -15.47 -0.56 -11.96
N LYS A 207 -16.51 -0.19 -11.23
CA LYS A 207 -16.46 0.08 -9.78
C LYS A 207 -16.68 -1.19 -8.96
N TRP A 208 -16.46 -1.04 -7.65
CA TRP A 208 -16.70 -2.07 -6.63
C TRP A 208 -15.79 -3.29 -6.77
N VAL A 209 -14.65 -3.12 -7.44
CA VAL A 209 -13.62 -4.15 -7.57
C VAL A 209 -12.84 -4.20 -6.27
N LYS A 210 -12.58 -5.40 -5.75
CA LYS A 210 -11.79 -5.61 -4.54
C LYS A 210 -11.23 -7.02 -4.59
N PHE A 211 -9.96 -7.21 -4.21
CA PHE A 211 -9.29 -8.52 -4.25
C PHE A 211 -9.44 -9.26 -5.58
N SER A 212 -9.21 -8.54 -6.69
CA SER A 212 -9.38 -9.07 -8.04
C SER A 212 -8.24 -8.68 -8.96
N GLY A 213 -7.84 -9.61 -9.85
CA GLY A 213 -6.99 -9.33 -10.99
C GLY A 213 -7.78 -8.90 -12.22
N ILE A 214 -7.07 -8.74 -13.35
CA ILE A 214 -7.67 -8.47 -14.66
C ILE A 214 -7.10 -9.49 -15.65
N SER A 215 -7.95 -10.38 -16.17
CA SER A 215 -7.54 -11.45 -17.07
C SER A 215 -8.22 -11.34 -18.43
N TRP A 216 -7.47 -10.86 -19.43
CA TRP A 216 -7.98 -10.70 -20.80
C TRP A 216 -8.36 -12.03 -21.46
N PHE A 217 -9.47 -12.01 -22.18
CA PHE A 217 -9.93 -13.12 -23.03
C PHE A 217 -10.74 -12.56 -24.20
N LYS A 218 -10.32 -12.86 -25.43
CA LYS A 218 -10.93 -12.32 -26.66
C LYS A 218 -11.04 -10.78 -26.57
N ASN A 219 -12.24 -10.23 -26.76
CA ASN A 219 -12.51 -8.80 -26.84
C ASN A 219 -12.92 -8.21 -25.47
N GLY A 220 -12.41 -8.77 -24.39
CA GLY A 220 -12.81 -8.43 -23.03
C GLY A 220 -11.89 -9.01 -21.98
N PHE A 221 -12.28 -8.91 -20.72
CA PHE A 221 -11.53 -9.47 -19.61
C PHE A 221 -12.44 -9.94 -18.47
N PHE A 222 -11.97 -10.95 -17.75
CA PHE A 222 -12.56 -11.36 -16.49
C PHE A 222 -12.00 -10.53 -15.34
N TYR A 223 -12.88 -10.18 -14.42
CA TYR A 223 -12.58 -9.53 -13.15
C TYR A 223 -13.62 -9.94 -12.11
N SER A 224 -13.45 -9.48 -10.88
CA SER A 224 -14.36 -9.78 -9.79
C SER A 224 -14.68 -8.50 -9.02
N ARG A 225 -15.92 -8.43 -8.53
CA ARG A 225 -16.39 -7.30 -7.74
C ARG A 225 -17.43 -7.76 -6.73
N TYR A 226 -17.65 -6.93 -5.73
CA TYR A 226 -18.76 -7.06 -4.80
C TYR A 226 -19.98 -6.29 -5.33
N PRO A 227 -21.19 -6.58 -4.82
CA PRO A 227 -22.33 -5.70 -4.99
C PRO A 227 -21.99 -4.27 -4.57
N GLU A 228 -22.63 -3.30 -5.23
CA GLU A 228 -22.56 -1.90 -4.83
C GLU A 228 -23.08 -1.76 -3.40
N PRO A 229 -22.28 -1.22 -2.46
CA PRO A 229 -22.71 -0.99 -1.10
C PRO A 229 -23.71 0.17 -1.05
N GLU A 230 -24.51 0.22 0.00
CA GLU A 230 -25.34 1.39 0.30
C GLU A 230 -24.49 2.66 0.44
N ASP A 231 -25.07 3.81 0.13
CA ASP A 231 -24.40 5.10 0.20
C ASP A 231 -23.80 5.35 1.59
N GLY A 232 -22.51 5.72 1.61
CA GLY A 232 -21.76 5.95 2.84
C GLY A 232 -21.33 4.69 3.61
N LYS A 233 -21.63 3.48 3.09
CA LYS A 233 -21.24 2.20 3.71
C LYS A 233 -20.06 1.51 3.02
N ALA A 234 -19.45 2.12 2.01
CA ALA A 234 -18.37 1.49 1.26
C ALA A 234 -17.23 0.96 2.16
N LEU A 235 -16.84 1.68 3.22
CA LEU A 235 -15.72 1.28 4.07
C LEU A 235 -16.10 0.39 5.27
N SER A 236 -17.40 0.23 5.54
CA SER A 236 -17.92 -0.52 6.70
C SER A 236 -18.88 -1.67 6.34
N ALA A 237 -19.28 -1.79 5.07
CA ALA A 237 -20.08 -2.90 4.58
C ALA A 237 -19.29 -4.21 4.62
N LYS A 238 -19.99 -5.31 4.91
CA LYS A 238 -19.43 -6.65 4.85
C LYS A 238 -19.07 -7.00 3.41
N ASN A 239 -17.91 -7.63 3.22
CA ASN A 239 -17.49 -8.15 1.93
C ASN A 239 -18.16 -9.51 1.66
N GLU A 240 -19.43 -9.51 1.27
CA GLU A 240 -20.20 -10.73 0.96
C GLU A 240 -20.63 -10.79 -0.52
N PHE A 241 -20.80 -12.00 -1.04
CA PHE A 241 -21.26 -12.24 -2.42
C PHE A 241 -20.30 -11.74 -3.52
N HIS A 242 -19.00 -12.03 -3.37
CA HIS A 242 -18.00 -11.76 -4.41
C HIS A 242 -18.33 -12.53 -5.71
N GLN A 243 -18.39 -11.82 -6.83
CA GLN A 243 -18.85 -12.37 -8.11
C GLN A 243 -17.81 -12.17 -9.21
N VAL A 244 -17.71 -13.14 -10.13
CA VAL A 244 -16.87 -13.05 -11.34
C VAL A 244 -17.70 -12.48 -12.48
N PHE A 245 -17.14 -11.49 -13.16
CA PHE A 245 -17.74 -10.81 -14.31
C PHE A 245 -16.82 -10.92 -15.53
N TYR A 246 -17.42 -10.90 -16.72
CA TYR A 246 -16.72 -10.69 -17.98
C TYR A 246 -17.14 -9.33 -18.54
N HIS A 247 -16.18 -8.42 -18.69
CA HIS A 247 -16.40 -7.13 -19.33
C HIS A 247 -15.97 -7.22 -20.80
N LYS A 248 -16.91 -7.00 -21.72
CA LYS A 248 -16.60 -6.89 -23.15
C LYS A 248 -16.31 -5.43 -23.47
N ILE A 249 -15.22 -5.16 -24.18
CA ILE A 249 -14.87 -3.81 -24.63
C ILE A 249 -15.78 -3.40 -25.80
N GLY A 250 -16.32 -2.17 -25.76
CA GLY A 250 -17.23 -1.62 -26.76
C GLY A 250 -18.68 -1.93 -26.47
#